data_AF-A0A496BJX5-F1
#
_entry.id   AF-A0A496BJX5-F1
#
_cell.length_a   1.000
_cell.length_b   1.000
_cell.length_c   1.000
_cell.angle_alpha   90.00
_cell.angle_beta   90.00
_cell.angle_gamma   90.00
#
_symmetry.space_group_name_H-M   'P 1'
#
loop_
_entity.id
_entity.type
_entity.pdbx_description
1 polymer ?
#
loop_
_entity_poly.entity_id
_entity_poly.type
_entity_poly.pdbx_seq_one_letter_code
_entity_poly.pdbx_strand_id
1 'polypeptide(L)'
;MLTPTNFFDGVTYGEIEVYYGVVNLTMNFSGYRIVDERTGEPRELHQTNDAYYQNNLHAFWINVPPSERTTDGIVALEHIIRVGGMFVIPADRFDTSTYSKIGDAPTTYYYENYAGGIGVAKKLFSVWQDVLKKGIEIAESCECRSGCQNCIEPAKNYNTSNADDKIDKRGGIALATHILEEAKRGPDRRFQDGMMVPV
;
A
#
# COMPACT_ATOMS: atom_id res chain seq x y z
N MET A 1 5.96 1.66 -10.83
CA MET A 1 5.69 0.25 -10.52
C MET A 1 6.56 -0.16 -9.34
N LEU A 2 6.01 -0.91 -8.38
CA LEU A 2 6.76 -1.54 -7.29
C LEU A 2 6.89 -3.03 -7.55
N THR A 3 8.11 -3.56 -7.41
CA THR A 3 8.39 -4.99 -7.61
C THR A 3 9.25 -5.49 -6.44
N PRO A 4 8.82 -6.49 -5.65
CA PRO A 4 9.68 -7.14 -4.66
C PRO A 4 10.94 -7.72 -5.30
N THR A 5 12.09 -7.50 -4.68
CA THR A 5 13.40 -7.95 -5.19
C THR A 5 14.20 -8.75 -4.18
N ASN A 6 13.99 -8.49 -2.89
CA ASN A 6 14.63 -9.23 -1.82
C ASN A 6 13.69 -9.35 -0.62
N PHE A 7 13.64 -10.52 0.01
CA PHE A 7 12.77 -10.83 1.14
C PHE A 7 13.65 -10.98 2.38
N PHE A 8 13.37 -10.21 3.41
CA PHE A 8 14.09 -10.27 4.69
C PHE A 8 13.32 -11.06 5.73
N ASP A 9 12.00 -10.95 5.74
CA ASP A 9 11.11 -11.67 6.65
C ASP A 9 9.74 -11.88 6.01
N GLY A 10 8.98 -12.84 6.52
CA GLY A 10 7.69 -13.22 5.96
C GLY A 10 6.89 -14.18 6.82
N VAL A 11 5.57 -14.11 6.71
CA VAL A 11 4.63 -14.96 7.44
C VAL A 11 3.36 -15.16 6.60
N THR A 12 2.78 -16.36 6.62
CA THR A 12 1.49 -16.63 5.97
C THR A 12 0.39 -16.93 6.98
N TYR A 13 -0.84 -16.57 6.61
CA TYR A 13 -2.09 -16.89 7.28
C TYR A 13 -3.11 -17.34 6.22
N GLY A 14 -3.22 -18.64 6.00
CA GLY A 14 -3.89 -19.22 4.85
C GLY A 14 -3.29 -18.73 3.54
N GLU A 15 -4.11 -18.04 2.74
CA GLU A 15 -3.73 -17.44 1.45
C GLU A 15 -3.20 -16.00 1.58
N ILE A 16 -3.24 -15.41 2.78
CA ILE A 16 -2.69 -14.09 3.03
C ILE A 16 -1.21 -14.22 3.36
N GLU A 17 -0.40 -13.41 2.69
CA GLU A 17 1.04 -13.39 2.90
C GLU A 17 1.48 -11.99 3.32
N VAL A 18 2.31 -11.91 4.33
CA VAL A 18 2.84 -10.65 4.87
C VAL A 18 4.35 -10.73 4.81
N TYR A 19 5.00 -9.70 4.29
CA TYR A 19 6.45 -9.69 4.07
C TYR A 19 7.09 -8.36 4.46
N TYR A 20 8.39 -8.42 4.72
CA TYR A 20 9.30 -7.28 4.82
C TYR A 20 10.54 -7.54 3.97
N GLY A 21 11.00 -6.53 3.25
CA GLY A 21 12.12 -6.69 2.33
C GLY A 21 12.41 -5.43 1.51
N VAL A 22 12.99 -5.64 0.33
CA VAL A 22 13.34 -4.60 -0.64
C VAL A 22 12.40 -4.68 -1.83
N VAL A 23 11.83 -3.53 -2.19
CA VAL A 23 11.09 -3.32 -3.44
C VAL A 23 11.86 -2.37 -4.34
N ASN A 24 11.84 -2.63 -5.65
CA ASN A 24 12.31 -1.69 -6.65
C ASN A 24 11.15 -0.81 -7.10
N LEU A 25 11.27 0.51 -6.90
CA LEU A 25 10.38 1.51 -7.46
C LEU A 25 10.93 1.96 -8.82
N THR A 26 10.22 1.60 -9.89
CA THR A 26 10.47 2.13 -11.23
C THR A 26 9.49 3.25 -11.55
N MET A 27 10.00 4.44 -11.81
CA MET A 27 9.24 5.60 -12.31
C MET A 27 9.64 5.88 -13.76
N ASN A 28 8.65 5.97 -14.64
CA ASN A 28 8.87 6.31 -16.05
C ASN A 28 8.35 7.72 -16.30
N PHE A 29 9.22 8.59 -16.81
CA PHE A 29 8.81 9.89 -17.31
C PHE A 29 8.28 9.71 -18.73
N SER A 30 6.96 9.82 -18.89
CA SER A 30 6.27 9.55 -20.16
C SER A 30 6.26 10.75 -21.12
N GLY A 31 6.68 11.93 -20.65
CA GLY A 31 6.62 13.16 -21.43
C GLY A 31 6.20 14.39 -20.64
N TYR A 32 6.03 15.49 -21.36
CA TYR A 32 5.54 16.75 -20.83
C TYR A 32 4.60 17.42 -21.83
N ARG A 33 3.76 18.32 -21.33
CA ARG A 33 2.95 19.22 -22.15
C ARG A 33 3.38 20.66 -21.93
N ILE A 34 3.45 21.43 -23.01
CA ILE A 34 3.62 22.89 -22.93
C ILE A 34 2.22 23.49 -22.87
N VAL A 35 1.98 24.33 -21.86
CA VAL A 35 0.68 24.94 -21.61
C VAL A 35 0.83 26.45 -21.72
N ASP A 36 -0.13 27.12 -22.37
CA ASP A 36 -0.22 28.57 -22.37
C ASP A 36 -0.59 29.06 -20.97
N GLU A 37 0.30 29.84 -20.35
CA GLU A 37 0.09 30.30 -18.97
C GLU A 37 -1.13 31.22 -18.82
N ARG A 38 -1.51 31.99 -19.85
CA ARG A 38 -2.63 32.92 -19.78
C ARG A 38 -3.98 32.23 -19.94
N THR A 39 -4.05 31.20 -20.76
CA THR A 39 -5.32 30.52 -21.09
C THR A 39 -5.47 29.18 -20.37
N GLY A 40 -4.37 28.57 -19.92
CA GLY A 40 -4.36 27.20 -19.38
C GLY A 40 -4.46 26.11 -20.44
N GLU A 41 -4.50 26.47 -21.73
CA GLU A 41 -4.67 25.52 -22.83
C GLU A 41 -3.35 24.84 -23.21
N PRO A 42 -3.34 23.51 -23.40
CA PRO A 42 -2.17 22.81 -23.89
C PRO A 42 -1.86 23.23 -25.33
N ARG A 43 -0.61 23.65 -25.60
CA ARG A 43 -0.13 23.99 -26.94
C ARG A 43 0.55 22.81 -27.62
N GLU A 44 1.36 22.08 -26.86
CA GLU A 44 2.17 20.98 -27.39
C GLU A 44 2.21 19.81 -26.40
N LEU A 45 2.29 18.60 -26.93
CA LEU A 45 2.49 17.37 -26.18
C LEU A 45 3.76 16.69 -26.70
N HIS A 46 4.72 16.48 -25.80
CA HIS A 46 5.96 15.79 -26.09
C HIS A 46 5.99 14.49 -25.30
N GLN A 47 6.00 13.35 -25.99
CA GLN A 47 6.10 12.03 -25.36
C GLN A 47 7.54 11.52 -25.39
N THR A 48 7.94 10.77 -24.37
CA THR A 48 9.23 10.08 -24.31
C THR A 48 9.11 8.81 -23.47
N ASN A 49 9.99 7.86 -23.70
CA ASN A 49 10.17 6.68 -22.85
C ASN A 49 11.63 6.53 -22.39
N ASP A 50 12.46 7.56 -22.60
CA ASP A 50 13.92 7.45 -22.48
C ASP A 50 14.44 7.82 -21.09
N ALA A 51 13.56 8.31 -20.21
CA ALA A 51 13.90 8.71 -18.86
C ALA A 51 13.15 7.84 -17.84
N TYR A 52 13.90 7.00 -17.15
CA TYR A 52 13.41 6.19 -16.02
C TYR A 52 14.31 6.38 -14.80
N TYR A 53 13.68 6.31 -13.63
CA TYR A 53 14.38 6.32 -12.34
C TYR A 53 14.03 5.05 -11.59
N GLN A 54 15.05 4.38 -11.04
CA GLN A 54 14.90 3.20 -10.22
C GLN A 54 15.48 3.43 -8.84
N ASN A 55 14.74 3.04 -7.80
CA ASN A 55 15.21 3.12 -6.43
C ASN A 55 14.86 1.84 -5.66
N ASN A 56 15.79 1.36 -4.85
CA ASN A 56 15.59 0.22 -3.97
C ASN A 56 15.17 0.71 -2.60
N LEU A 57 13.94 0.40 -2.21
CA LEU A 57 13.30 0.90 -1.00
C LEU A 57 12.99 -0.27 -0.07
N HIS A 58 13.16 -0.05 1.23
CA HIS A 58 12.67 -1.00 2.23
C HIS A 58 11.15 -0.87 2.33
N ALA A 59 10.46 -2.01 2.33
CA ALA A 59 9.02 -2.05 2.32
C ALA A 59 8.46 -3.21 3.13
N PHE A 60 7.27 -2.97 3.65
CA PHE A 60 6.32 -3.95 4.14
C PHE A 60 5.24 -4.14 3.08
N TRP A 61 4.78 -5.36 2.85
CA TRP A 61 3.62 -5.58 2.00
C TRP A 61 2.77 -6.76 2.43
N ILE A 62 1.49 -6.69 2.10
CA ILE A 62 0.50 -7.74 2.31
C ILE A 62 -0.05 -8.16 0.95
N ASN A 63 0.11 -9.44 0.61
CA ASN A 63 -0.58 -10.09 -0.49
C ASN A 63 -1.90 -10.67 0.04
N VAL A 64 -2.98 -10.46 -0.69
CA VAL A 64 -4.33 -10.91 -0.31
C VAL A 64 -4.91 -11.69 -1.50
N PRO A 65 -5.61 -12.82 -1.29
CA PRO A 65 -6.20 -13.57 -2.39
C PRO A 65 -7.16 -12.70 -3.22
N PRO A 66 -7.19 -12.87 -4.55
CA PRO A 66 -8.12 -12.16 -5.41
C PRO A 66 -9.56 -12.55 -5.09
N SER A 67 -10.39 -11.54 -4.82
CA SER A 67 -11.82 -11.70 -4.55
C SER A 67 -12.52 -10.37 -4.84
N GLU A 68 -13.85 -10.38 -4.96
CA GLU A 68 -14.66 -9.16 -5.07
C GLU A 68 -14.38 -8.21 -3.88
N ARG A 69 -14.33 -8.77 -2.66
CA ARG A 69 -13.96 -8.02 -1.45
C ARG A 69 -12.58 -7.37 -1.56
N THR A 70 -11.61 -8.06 -2.16
CA THR A 70 -10.25 -7.55 -2.33
C THR A 70 -10.23 -6.39 -3.33
N THR A 71 -10.90 -6.55 -4.47
CA THR A 71 -11.01 -5.50 -5.50
C THR A 71 -11.61 -4.23 -4.93
N ASP A 72 -12.70 -4.34 -4.17
CA ASP A 72 -13.41 -3.18 -3.62
C ASP A 72 -12.67 -2.55 -2.43
N GLY A 73 -11.97 -3.37 -1.64
CA GLY A 73 -11.39 -2.94 -0.37
C GLY A 73 -9.91 -2.56 -0.39
N ILE A 74 -9.13 -2.93 -1.41
CA ILE A 74 -7.66 -2.83 -1.32
C ILE A 74 -7.12 -1.40 -1.29
N VAL A 75 -7.78 -0.47 -1.99
CA VAL A 75 -7.40 0.95 -1.95
C VAL A 75 -7.66 1.54 -0.56
N ALA A 76 -8.77 1.16 0.07
CA ALA A 76 -9.05 1.55 1.44
C ALA A 76 -8.07 0.90 2.42
N LEU A 77 -7.74 -0.39 2.24
CA LEU A 77 -6.73 -1.10 3.04
C LEU A 77 -5.37 -0.38 3.00
N GLU A 78 -4.95 0.10 1.83
CA GLU A 78 -3.74 0.91 1.66
C GLU A 78 -3.71 2.09 2.63
N HIS A 79 -4.77 2.90 2.62
CA HIS A 79 -4.81 4.10 3.44
C HIS A 79 -5.07 3.79 4.92
N ILE A 80 -5.82 2.73 5.23
CA ILE A 80 -5.98 2.22 6.60
C ILE A 80 -4.61 1.87 7.21
N ILE A 81 -3.76 1.16 6.47
CA ILE A 81 -2.39 0.83 6.91
C ILE A 81 -1.55 2.11 7.03
N ARG A 82 -1.67 3.04 6.06
CA ARG A 82 -0.96 4.33 6.11
C ARG A 82 -1.28 5.10 7.39
N VAL A 83 -2.57 5.33 7.65
CA VAL A 83 -3.04 6.12 8.78
C VAL A 83 -2.72 5.39 10.09
N GLY A 84 -3.05 4.10 10.21
CA GLY A 84 -2.71 3.31 11.40
C GLY A 84 -1.20 3.31 11.69
N GLY A 85 -0.37 3.24 10.66
CA GLY A 85 1.10 3.26 10.78
C GLY A 85 1.59 4.53 11.47
N MET A 86 1.01 5.69 11.15
CA MET A 86 1.37 6.99 11.74
C MET A 86 1.02 7.10 13.22
N PHE A 87 0.02 6.36 13.69
CA PHE A 87 -0.39 6.37 15.11
C PHE A 87 0.32 5.33 15.97
N VAL A 88 0.85 4.27 15.34
CA VAL A 88 1.52 3.16 16.05
C VAL A 88 3.04 3.28 16.00
N ILE A 89 3.59 3.87 14.92
CA ILE A 89 5.02 4.04 14.72
C ILE A 89 5.33 5.55 14.68
N PRO A 90 6.17 6.07 15.58
CA PRO A 90 6.52 7.48 15.58
C PRO A 90 7.47 7.80 14.43
N ALA A 91 6.90 8.10 13.26
CA ALA A 91 7.61 8.53 12.06
C ALA A 91 6.87 9.71 11.42
N ASP A 92 7.57 10.52 10.61
CA ASP A 92 6.90 11.57 9.87
C ASP A 92 6.11 10.98 8.68
N ARG A 93 4.99 11.62 8.34
CA ARG A 93 4.16 11.22 7.20
C ARG A 93 4.89 11.24 5.86
N PHE A 94 5.97 12.01 5.75
CA PHE A 94 6.82 12.14 4.57
C PHE A 94 7.94 11.11 4.52
N ASP A 95 8.22 10.41 5.61
CA ASP A 95 9.23 9.36 5.63
C ASP A 95 8.79 8.11 4.87
N THR A 96 7.49 7.98 4.64
CA THR A 96 6.87 6.77 4.10
C THR A 96 5.79 7.07 3.07
N SER A 97 5.54 6.09 2.23
CA SER A 97 4.51 6.12 1.19
C SER A 97 3.83 4.76 1.10
N THR A 98 2.66 4.75 0.47
CA THR A 98 1.87 3.55 0.27
C THR A 98 1.49 3.41 -1.20
N TYR A 99 1.17 2.18 -1.59
CA TYR A 99 0.69 1.87 -2.93
C TYR A 99 -0.06 0.54 -2.90
N SER A 100 -1.23 0.47 -3.52
CA SER A 100 -1.98 -0.76 -3.75
C SER A 100 -1.98 -1.13 -5.22
N LYS A 101 -1.92 -2.43 -5.49
CA LYS A 101 -2.02 -3.01 -6.82
C LYS A 101 -3.20 -3.99 -6.84
N ILE A 102 -4.10 -3.82 -7.81
CA ILE A 102 -5.13 -4.81 -8.16
C ILE A 102 -4.60 -5.74 -9.26
N GLY A 103 -5.07 -6.99 -9.31
CA GLY A 103 -4.73 -7.97 -10.34
C GLY A 103 -4.80 -9.40 -9.79
N ASP A 104 -4.06 -10.32 -10.42
CA ASP A 104 -4.02 -11.74 -10.01
C ASP A 104 -3.37 -11.95 -8.64
N ALA A 105 -2.47 -11.04 -8.25
CA ALA A 105 -1.87 -10.96 -6.93
C ALA A 105 -2.10 -9.56 -6.35
N PRO A 106 -3.28 -9.29 -5.75
CA PRO A 106 -3.55 -8.03 -5.09
C PRO A 106 -2.59 -7.80 -3.92
N THR A 107 -1.93 -6.65 -3.93
CA THR A 107 -0.90 -6.33 -2.92
C THR A 107 -1.05 -4.91 -2.42
N THR A 108 -0.93 -4.72 -1.11
CA THR A 108 -0.78 -3.41 -0.47
C THR A 108 0.65 -3.24 0.03
N TYR A 109 1.32 -2.18 -0.41
CA TYR A 109 2.68 -1.82 -0.04
C TYR A 109 2.70 -0.62 0.90
N TYR A 110 3.61 -0.67 1.86
CA TYR A 110 4.04 0.46 2.69
C TYR A 110 5.56 0.51 2.64
N TYR A 111 6.14 1.58 2.11
CA TYR A 111 7.56 1.68 1.82
C TYR A 111 8.15 3.00 2.30
N GLU A 112 9.44 2.98 2.57
CA GLU A 112 10.19 4.14 3.04
C GLU A 112 10.68 4.97 1.86
N ASN A 113 10.61 6.29 1.97
CA ASN A 113 11.02 7.21 0.90
C ASN A 113 12.54 7.42 0.83
N TYR A 114 13.31 6.74 1.68
CA TYR A 114 14.76 6.84 1.76
C TYR A 114 15.43 5.54 1.29
N ALA A 115 16.45 5.67 0.44
CA ALA A 115 17.23 4.54 -0.05
C ALA A 115 17.93 3.80 1.11
N GLY A 116 17.90 2.47 1.09
CA GLY A 116 18.45 1.63 2.18
C GLY A 116 17.59 1.58 3.45
N GLY A 117 16.57 2.44 3.53
CA GLY A 117 15.58 2.44 4.59
C GLY A 117 16.02 3.03 5.93
N ILE A 118 15.02 3.38 6.74
CA ILE A 118 15.15 3.99 8.07
C ILE A 118 14.57 3.11 9.19
N GLY A 119 13.95 1.98 8.86
CA GLY A 119 13.52 0.96 9.82
C GLY A 119 12.05 0.99 10.24
N VAL A 120 11.26 1.93 9.71
CA VAL A 120 9.79 1.98 9.83
C VAL A 120 9.12 0.76 9.20
N ALA A 121 9.50 0.33 8.00
CA ALA A 121 8.95 -0.85 7.33
C ALA A 121 9.24 -2.14 8.11
N LYS A 122 10.47 -2.26 8.64
CA LYS A 122 10.85 -3.36 9.54
C LYS A 122 10.01 -3.34 10.80
N LYS A 123 9.83 -2.16 11.41
CA LYS A 123 9.02 -2.02 12.60
C LYS A 123 7.56 -2.37 12.29
N LEU A 124 7.01 -1.89 11.19
CA LEU A 124 5.66 -2.17 10.72
C LEU A 124 5.42 -3.67 10.61
N PHE A 125 6.33 -4.42 10.00
CA PHE A 125 6.23 -5.88 9.95
C PHE A 125 6.12 -6.55 11.33
N SER A 126 6.76 -6.00 12.37
CA SER A 126 6.64 -6.56 13.72
C SER A 126 5.34 -6.20 14.44
N VAL A 127 4.62 -5.16 14.01
CA VAL A 127 3.41 -4.63 14.69
C VAL A 127 2.22 -4.43 13.74
N TRP A 128 2.23 -5.07 12.57
CA TRP A 128 1.29 -4.78 11.49
C TRP A 128 -0.17 -5.03 11.90
N GLN A 129 -0.42 -6.01 12.77
CA GLN A 129 -1.76 -6.27 13.29
C GLN A 129 -2.29 -5.11 14.12
N ASP A 130 -1.43 -4.47 14.92
CA ASP A 130 -1.84 -3.32 15.74
C ASP A 130 -2.00 -2.06 14.88
N VAL A 131 -1.16 -1.89 13.86
CA VAL A 131 -1.35 -0.87 12.82
C VAL A 131 -2.70 -1.02 12.14
N LEU A 132 -3.05 -2.23 11.73
CA LEU A 132 -4.29 -2.49 11.01
C LEU A 132 -5.52 -2.28 11.92
N LYS A 133 -5.47 -2.74 13.18
CA LYS A 133 -6.50 -2.44 14.19
C LYS A 133 -6.68 -0.93 14.37
N LYS A 134 -5.58 -0.18 14.50
CA LYS A 134 -5.64 1.28 14.71
C LYS A 134 -6.22 2.00 13.50
N GLY A 135 -5.83 1.58 12.30
CA GLY A 135 -6.40 2.10 11.06
C GLY A 135 -7.91 1.84 10.94
N ILE A 136 -8.37 0.63 11.30
CA ILE A 136 -9.80 0.29 11.33
C ILE A 136 -10.55 1.19 12.33
N GLU A 137 -10.04 1.34 13.55
CA GLU A 137 -10.65 2.21 14.58
C GLU A 137 -10.83 3.64 14.07
N ILE A 138 -9.79 4.20 13.43
CA ILE A 138 -9.85 5.55 12.86
C ILE A 138 -10.87 5.61 11.73
N ALA A 139 -10.88 4.62 10.84
CA ALA A 139 -11.84 4.56 9.76
C ALA A 139 -13.29 4.50 10.28
N GLU A 140 -13.57 3.64 11.27
CA GLU A 140 -14.88 3.50 11.90
C GLU A 140 -15.33 4.78 12.61
N SER A 141 -14.42 5.47 13.31
CA SER A 141 -14.71 6.73 14.02
C SER A 141 -15.03 7.91 13.11
N CYS A 142 -14.66 7.85 11.84
CA CYS A 142 -14.90 8.93 10.88
C CYS A 142 -16.38 9.02 10.49
N GLU A 143 -16.96 10.22 10.54
CA GLU A 143 -18.38 10.48 10.25
C GLU A 143 -18.76 10.33 8.76
N CYS A 144 -17.79 10.15 7.87
CA CYS A 144 -18.07 10.01 6.43
C CYS A 144 -18.82 8.70 6.12
N ARG A 145 -19.75 8.76 5.16
CA ARG A 145 -20.53 7.59 4.73
C ARG A 145 -19.80 6.67 3.76
N SER A 146 -19.22 7.25 2.71
CA SER A 146 -18.57 6.51 1.62
C SER A 146 -17.08 6.31 1.85
N GLY A 147 -16.40 7.27 2.46
CA GLY A 147 -14.94 7.36 2.47
C GLY A 147 -14.50 8.80 2.26
N CYS A 148 -13.37 9.18 2.83
CA CYS A 148 -12.73 10.47 2.59
C CYS A 148 -11.23 10.40 2.91
N GLN A 149 -10.51 11.48 2.60
CA GLN A 149 -9.06 11.60 2.79
C GLN A 149 -8.59 11.45 4.24
N ASN A 150 -9.49 11.70 5.22
CA ASN A 150 -9.17 11.55 6.63
C ASN A 150 -9.18 10.09 7.12
N CYS A 151 -9.80 9.17 6.38
CA CYS A 151 -10.00 7.79 6.86
C CYS A 151 -9.47 6.72 5.93
N ILE A 152 -9.91 6.69 4.67
CA ILE A 152 -9.66 5.55 3.76
C ILE A 152 -9.23 5.95 2.34
N GLU A 153 -9.14 7.24 2.03
CA GLU A 153 -8.75 7.71 0.69
C GLU A 153 -7.29 8.22 0.66
N PRO A 154 -6.39 7.54 -0.07
CA PRO A 154 -5.01 7.98 -0.20
C PRO A 154 -4.90 9.23 -1.08
N ALA A 155 -3.88 10.05 -0.81
CA ALA A 155 -3.61 11.28 -1.57
C ALA A 155 -3.36 11.02 -3.06
N LYS A 156 -2.93 9.81 -3.42
CA LYS A 156 -2.80 9.34 -4.80
C LYS A 156 -3.44 7.97 -4.91
N ASN A 157 -4.55 7.88 -5.62
CA ASN A 157 -5.15 6.62 -6.03
C ASN A 157 -4.69 6.32 -7.47
N TYR A 158 -3.96 5.22 -7.65
CA TYR A 158 -3.46 4.77 -8.95
C TYR A 158 -4.33 3.68 -9.58
N ASN A 159 -5.39 3.26 -8.89
CA ASN A 159 -6.28 2.18 -9.31
C ASN A 159 -7.59 2.67 -9.91
N THR A 160 -7.86 3.99 -9.86
CA THR A 160 -9.05 4.59 -10.48
C THR A 160 -8.65 5.41 -11.70
N SER A 161 -9.48 5.35 -12.74
CA SER A 161 -9.31 6.14 -13.97
C SER A 161 -10.08 7.46 -13.89
N ASN A 162 -11.09 7.55 -13.01
CA ASN A 162 -11.88 8.76 -12.79
C ASN A 162 -11.73 9.29 -11.37
N ALA A 163 -11.71 10.61 -11.23
CA ALA A 163 -11.68 11.29 -9.94
C ALA A 163 -12.97 11.08 -9.10
N ASP A 164 -14.07 10.68 -9.75
CA ASP A 164 -15.37 10.44 -9.12
C ASP A 164 -15.55 9.01 -8.58
N ASP A 165 -14.59 8.11 -8.83
CA ASP A 165 -14.61 6.74 -8.33
C ASP A 165 -14.44 6.75 -6.81
N LYS A 166 -15.55 6.72 -6.09
CA LYS A 166 -15.58 6.70 -4.63
C LYS A 166 -15.04 5.37 -4.12
N ILE A 167 -14.08 5.45 -3.21
CA ILE A 167 -13.56 4.28 -2.50
C ILE A 167 -14.64 3.77 -1.53
N ASP A 168 -14.78 2.44 -1.42
CA ASP A 168 -15.71 1.81 -0.50
C ASP A 168 -15.10 1.67 0.92
N LYS A 169 -15.49 2.57 1.82
CA LYS A 169 -15.14 2.48 3.25
C LYS A 169 -15.54 1.15 3.89
N ARG A 170 -16.73 0.62 3.56
CA ARG A 170 -17.23 -0.62 4.18
C ARG A 170 -16.44 -1.82 3.69
N GLY A 171 -16.23 -1.92 2.37
CA GLY A 171 -15.37 -2.92 1.75
C GLY A 171 -13.95 -2.91 2.31
N GLY A 172 -13.36 -1.71 2.49
CA GLY A 172 -12.05 -1.53 3.11
C GLY A 172 -11.95 -2.05 4.55
N ILE A 173 -12.89 -1.65 5.41
CA ILE A 173 -12.94 -2.12 6.80
C ILE A 173 -13.18 -3.63 6.86
N ALA A 174 -14.08 -4.16 6.02
CA ALA A 174 -14.36 -5.59 5.95
C ALA A 174 -13.13 -6.40 5.51
N LEU A 175 -12.38 -5.92 4.51
CA LEU A 175 -11.14 -6.54 4.06
C LEU A 175 -10.06 -6.52 5.16
N ALA A 176 -9.83 -5.36 5.77
CA ALA A 176 -8.87 -5.20 6.86
C ALA A 176 -9.21 -6.09 8.07
N THR A 177 -10.50 -6.18 8.42
CA THR A 177 -11.00 -7.04 9.49
C THR A 177 -10.80 -8.52 9.15
N HIS A 178 -11.09 -8.92 7.92
CA HIS A 178 -10.87 -10.31 7.48
C HIS A 178 -9.39 -10.71 7.60
N ILE A 179 -8.47 -9.84 7.19
CA ILE A 179 -7.02 -10.08 7.32
C ILE A 179 -6.63 -10.30 8.79
N LEU A 180 -7.18 -9.50 9.72
CA LEU A 180 -6.93 -9.68 11.15
C LEU A 180 -7.52 -10.99 11.70
N GLU A 181 -8.70 -11.39 11.26
CA GLU A 181 -9.31 -12.65 11.70
C GLU A 181 -8.52 -13.87 11.23
N GLU A 182 -8.02 -13.86 9.99
CA GLU A 182 -7.12 -14.92 9.52
C GLU A 182 -5.82 -14.94 10.34
N ALA A 183 -5.26 -13.77 10.65
CA ALA A 183 -4.04 -13.71 11.46
C ALA A 183 -4.19 -14.15 12.92
N LYS A 184 -5.40 -14.00 13.50
CA LYS A 184 -5.71 -14.51 14.85
C LYS A 184 -5.69 -16.03 14.94
N ARG A 185 -5.88 -16.75 13.82
CA ARG A 185 -5.79 -18.22 13.79
C ARG A 185 -4.36 -18.74 13.99
N GLY A 186 -3.38 -17.86 13.86
CA GLY A 186 -1.96 -18.18 13.97
C GLY A 186 -1.31 -18.41 12.61
N PRO A 187 0.02 -18.29 12.53
CA PRO A 187 0.74 -18.40 11.26
C PRO A 187 0.90 -19.85 10.82
N ASP A 188 0.72 -20.13 9.52
CA ASP A 188 0.96 -21.47 8.95
C ASP A 188 2.43 -21.67 8.57
N ARG A 189 3.07 -20.61 8.05
CA ARG A 189 4.47 -20.64 7.59
C ARG A 189 5.19 -19.35 7.98
N ARG A 190 6.51 -19.44 8.16
CA ARG A 190 7.43 -18.32 8.39
C ARG A 190 8.60 -18.36 7.43
N PHE A 191 9.14 -17.20 7.10
CA PHE A 191 10.31 -17.08 6.26
C PHE A 191 11.57 -17.46 7.06
N GLN A 192 12.33 -18.43 6.57
CA GLN A 192 13.61 -18.87 7.13
C GLN A 192 14.57 -19.21 5.98
N ASP A 193 15.79 -18.70 6.03
CA ASP A 193 16.87 -18.99 5.06
C ASP A 193 16.45 -18.89 3.58
N GLY A 194 15.62 -17.89 3.25
CA GLY A 194 15.17 -17.64 1.87
C GLY A 194 13.91 -18.40 1.44
N MET A 195 13.28 -19.17 2.32
CA MET A 195 12.11 -19.97 2.02
C MET A 195 11.00 -19.84 3.07
N MET A 196 9.74 -19.97 2.64
CA MET A 196 8.62 -20.12 3.58
C MET A 196 8.59 -21.56 4.12
N VAL A 197 8.73 -21.74 5.42
CA VAL A 197 8.71 -23.05 6.09
C VAL A 197 7.52 -23.15 7.06
N PRO A 198 6.89 -24.32 7.25
CA PRO A 198 5.82 -24.49 8.24
C PRO A 198 6.24 -24.06 9.65
N VAL A 199 5.29 -23.50 10.41
CA VAL A 199 5.48 -23.11 11.82
C VAL A 199 5.37 -24.30 12.77
#